data_AF-A0AAV3T4I7-F1
#
_entry.id   AF-A0AAV3T4I7-F1
#
_cell.length_a   1.000
_cell.length_b   1.000
_cell.length_c   1.000
_cell.angle_alpha   90.00
_cell.angle_beta   90.00
_cell.angle_gamma   90.00
#
_symmetry.space_group_name_H-M   'P 1'
#
loop_
_entity.id
_entity.type
_entity.pdbx_description
1 polymer ?
#
loop_
_entity_poly.entity_id
_entity_poly.type
_entity_poly.pdbx_seq_one_letter_code
_entity_poly.pdbx_strand_id
1 'polypeptide(L)'
;MGEVAALNESDAFELVVPVEREEAVRAESMEEVTVSEAVVLVTESWAKAVVLDNGWSVVESVGLDGVDDRTEALLECERAIEDARLPGERAN
;
A
#
# COMPACT_ATOMS: atom_id res chain seq x y z
N MET A 1 5.36 -0.72 13.27
CA MET A 1 3.93 -0.55 12.95
C MET A 1 3.61 0.94 12.99
N GLY A 2 3.54 1.57 11.83
CA GLY A 2 3.16 2.98 11.66
C GLY A 2 1.71 3.07 11.18
N GLU A 3 0.93 3.93 11.82
CA GLU A 3 -0.46 4.21 11.46
C GLU A 3 -0.49 5.23 10.30
N VAL A 4 -1.42 5.08 9.36
CA VAL A 4 -1.57 5.97 8.19
C VAL A 4 -1.85 7.43 8.58
N ALA A 5 -2.31 7.68 9.81
CA ALA A 5 -2.49 9.03 10.35
C ALA A 5 -1.20 9.88 10.40
N ALA A 6 -0.01 9.27 10.21
CA ALA A 6 1.26 9.98 10.13
C ALA A 6 1.61 10.49 8.71
N LEU A 7 0.74 10.33 7.71
CA LEU A 7 0.95 10.93 6.38
C LEU A 7 0.77 12.45 6.49
N ASN A 8 1.84 13.19 6.25
CA ASN A 8 1.85 14.65 6.36
C ASN A 8 0.98 15.26 5.24
N GLU A 9 0.13 16.23 5.59
CA GLU A 9 -0.73 16.99 4.66
C GLU A 9 0.03 17.75 3.57
N SER A 10 1.36 17.91 3.71
CA SER A 10 2.21 18.66 2.80
C SER A 10 2.88 17.83 1.69
N ASP A 11 2.79 16.50 1.74
CA ASP A 11 3.33 15.63 0.68
C ASP A 11 2.24 15.38 -0.36
N ALA A 12 2.37 15.99 -1.54
CA ALA A 12 1.52 15.63 -2.67
C ALA A 12 1.92 14.22 -3.14
N PHE A 13 0.98 13.28 -3.15
CA PHE A 13 1.22 11.98 -3.76
C PHE A 13 1.44 12.17 -5.26
N GLU A 14 2.57 11.68 -5.75
CA GLU A 14 2.82 11.58 -7.18
C GLU A 14 2.08 10.39 -7.80
N LEU A 15 1.97 9.30 -7.03
CA LEU A 15 1.38 8.05 -7.49
C LEU A 15 0.69 7.29 -6.36
N VAL A 16 -0.46 6.74 -6.68
CA VAL A 16 -1.18 5.76 -5.86
C VAL A 16 -1.45 4.53 -6.72
N VAL A 17 -0.81 3.42 -6.38
CA VAL A 17 -0.95 2.15 -7.12
C VAL A 17 -1.77 1.19 -6.26
N PRO A 18 -3.05 0.95 -6.58
CA PRO A 18 -3.80 -0.13 -5.92
C PRO A 18 -3.24 -1.49 -6.35
N VAL A 19 -2.99 -2.32 -5.35
CA VAL A 19 -2.53 -3.69 -5.48
C VAL A 19 -3.73 -4.60 -5.27
N GLU A 20 -4.00 -5.43 -6.28
CA GLU A 20 -5.12 -6.37 -6.32
C GLU A 20 -6.49 -5.67 -6.22
N ARG A 21 -7.16 -5.62 -7.37
CA ARG A 21 -8.45 -4.94 -7.53
C ARG A 21 -9.54 -5.98 -7.57
N GLU A 22 -10.54 -5.83 -6.72
CA GLU A 22 -11.67 -6.74 -6.62
C GLU A 22 -12.98 -6.01 -6.85
N GLU A 23 -13.92 -6.69 -7.51
CA GLU A 23 -15.28 -6.21 -7.70
C GLU A 23 -16.08 -6.43 -6.42
N ALA A 24 -16.74 -5.38 -5.95
CA ALA A 24 -17.56 -5.38 -4.75
C ALA A 24 -18.84 -4.59 -4.98
N VAL A 25 -19.78 -4.70 -4.04
CA VAL A 25 -21.04 -3.96 -4.08
C VAL A 25 -21.17 -3.15 -2.80
N ARG A 26 -21.41 -1.84 -2.94
CA ARG A 26 -21.68 -0.98 -1.78
C ARG A 26 -22.98 -1.40 -1.11
N ALA A 27 -22.91 -1.71 0.18
CA ALA A 27 -24.06 -2.21 0.94
C ALA A 27 -25.25 -1.23 0.99
N GLU A 28 -24.97 0.08 0.97
CA GLU A 28 -25.97 1.14 1.08
C GLU A 28 -26.70 1.46 -0.24
N SER A 29 -25.98 1.42 -1.36
CA SER A 29 -26.50 1.87 -2.67
C SER A 29 -26.71 0.74 -3.67
N MET A 30 -26.23 -0.47 -3.36
CA MET A 30 -26.14 -1.60 -4.30
C MET A 30 -25.36 -1.26 -5.58
N GLU A 31 -24.47 -0.28 -5.52
CA GLU A 31 -23.61 0.13 -6.63
C GLU A 31 -22.41 -0.79 -6.72
N GLU A 32 -22.11 -1.27 -7.93
CA GLU A 32 -20.90 -2.01 -8.25
C GLU A 32 -19.68 -1.07 -8.17
N VAL A 33 -18.67 -1.48 -7.40
CA VAL A 33 -17.45 -0.70 -7.17
C VAL A 33 -16.24 -1.60 -7.25
N THR A 34 -15.08 -1.02 -7.57
CA THR A 34 -13.80 -1.71 -7.46
C THR A 34 -13.12 -1.27 -6.17
N VAL A 35 -12.74 -2.23 -5.34
CA VAL A 35 -12.01 -2.01 -4.09
C VAL A 35 -10.62 -2.60 -4.20
N SER A 36 -9.72 -2.12 -3.34
CA SER A 36 -8.38 -2.66 -3.19
C SER A 36 -7.99 -2.56 -1.73
N GLU A 37 -7.49 -3.67 -1.19
CA GLU A 37 -7.12 -3.79 0.22
C GLU A 37 -5.62 -3.54 0.44
N ALA A 38 -4.88 -3.13 -0.60
CA ALA A 38 -3.48 -2.74 -0.50
C ALA A 38 -3.14 -1.69 -1.54
N VAL A 39 -2.27 -0.75 -1.17
CA VAL A 39 -1.84 0.33 -2.06
C VAL A 39 -0.36 0.62 -1.85
N VAL A 40 0.33 0.98 -2.93
CA VAL A 40 1.64 1.65 -2.86
C VAL A 40 1.43 3.14 -3.06
N LEU A 41 1.83 3.92 -2.07
CA LEU A 41 1.82 5.38 -2.09
C LEU A 41 3.21 5.88 -2.40
N VAL A 42 3.34 6.86 -3.29
CA VAL A 42 4.64 7.41 -3.69
C VAL A 42 4.61 8.92 -3.72
N THR A 43 5.64 9.53 -3.17
CA THR A 43 5.94 10.95 -3.27
C THR A 43 7.31 11.15 -3.92
N GLU A 44 7.79 12.38 -3.96
CA GLU A 44 9.14 12.71 -4.44
C GLU A 44 10.26 12.07 -3.59
N SER A 45 10.00 11.80 -2.31
CA SER A 45 11.03 11.42 -1.33
C SER A 45 10.82 10.03 -0.74
N TRP A 46 9.67 9.39 -0.94
CA TRP A 46 9.41 8.06 -0.40
C TRP A 46 8.39 7.24 -1.20
N ALA A 47 8.48 5.92 -1.05
CA ALA A 47 7.44 4.97 -1.40
C ALA A 47 7.00 4.21 -0.13
N LYS A 48 5.70 4.01 0.06
CA LYS A 48 5.14 3.27 1.19
C LYS A 48 4.14 2.24 0.72
N ALA A 49 4.27 1.03 1.25
CA ALA A 49 3.34 -0.05 1.04
C ALA A 49 2.34 -0.07 2.21
N VAL A 50 1.04 -0.05 1.89
CA VAL A 50 -0.04 0.06 2.86
C VAL A 50 -1.04 -1.05 2.63
N VAL A 51 -1.45 -1.74 3.69
CA VAL A 51 -2.46 -2.81 3.63
C VAL A 51 -3.64 -2.49 4.56
N LEU A 52 -4.82 -2.91 4.15
CA LEU A 52 -6.05 -2.91 4.93
C LEU A 52 -6.23 -4.28 5.59
N ASP A 53 -6.27 -4.30 6.91
CA ASP A 53 -6.66 -5.45 7.72
C ASP A 53 -7.71 -4.97 8.75
N ASN A 54 -7.38 -4.90 10.04
CA ASN A 54 -8.19 -4.24 11.07
C ASN A 54 -8.17 -2.68 10.99
N GLY A 55 -7.72 -2.15 9.87
CA GLY A 55 -7.40 -0.75 9.62
C GLY A 55 -6.25 -0.64 8.62
N TRP A 56 -6.01 0.57 8.11
CA TRP A 56 -4.90 0.81 7.20
C TRP A 56 -3.59 0.89 7.99
N SER A 57 -2.61 0.08 7.58
CA SER A 57 -1.29 0.03 8.21
C SER A 57 -0.18 0.07 7.17
N VAL A 58 0.89 0.80 7.48
CA VAL A 58 2.10 0.82 6.65
C VAL A 58 2.93 -0.41 6.99
N VAL A 59 3.20 -1.25 5.99
CA VAL A 59 4.00 -2.47 6.13
C VAL A 59 5.44 -2.28 5.65
N GLU A 60 5.67 -1.33 4.75
CA GLU A 60 7.02 -0.95 4.28
C GLU A 60 7.10 0.54 3.95
N SER A 61 8.29 1.13 4.14
CA SER A 61 8.59 2.53 3.85
C SER A 61 10.01 2.67 3.33
N VAL A 62 10.15 2.93 2.04
CA VAL A 62 11.42 3.11 1.34
C VAL A 62 11.63 4.59 1.05
N GLY A 63 12.77 5.14 1.47
CA GLY A 63 13.18 6.50 1.07
C GLY A 63 13.68 6.48 -0.37
N LEU A 64 13.31 7.50 -1.17
CA LEU A 64 13.72 7.66 -2.57
C LEU A 64 14.94 8.58 -2.74
N ASP A 65 15.34 9.30 -1.68
CA ASP A 65 16.56 10.09 -1.66
C ASP A 65 17.80 9.20 -1.87
N GLY A 66 18.43 9.32 -3.03
CA GLY A 66 19.63 8.55 -3.38
C GLY A 66 19.35 7.14 -3.93
N VAL A 67 18.09 6.82 -4.23
CA VAL A 67 17.73 5.60 -4.97
C VAL A 67 17.86 5.89 -6.46
N ASP A 68 18.89 5.34 -7.11
CA ASP A 68 19.07 5.47 -8.56
C ASP A 68 17.91 4.84 -9.35
N ASP A 69 17.15 3.90 -8.76
CA ASP A 69 16.05 3.19 -9.41
C ASP A 69 14.74 3.16 -8.57
N ARG A 70 13.81 4.06 -8.91
CA ARG A 70 12.45 4.10 -8.32
C ARG A 70 11.69 2.77 -8.46
N THR A 71 12.01 1.97 -9.48
CA THR A 71 11.38 0.67 -9.72
C THR A 71 11.74 -0.31 -8.62
N GLU A 72 12.97 -0.29 -8.11
CA GLU A 72 13.41 -1.18 -7.03
C GLU A 72 12.63 -0.90 -5.73
N ALA A 73 12.46 0.38 -5.38
CA ALA A 73 11.66 0.79 -4.23
C ALA A 73 10.19 0.34 -4.34
N LEU A 74 9.61 0.40 -5.55
CA LEU A 74 8.25 -0.07 -5.82
C LEU A 74 8.15 -1.60 -5.67
N LEU A 75 9.09 -2.35 -6.25
CA LEU A 75 9.13 -3.81 -6.14
C LEU A 75 9.31 -4.28 -4.69
N GLU A 76 10.08 -3.55 -3.89
CA GLU A 76 10.22 -3.82 -2.45
C GLU A 76 8.90 -3.61 -1.72
N CYS A 77 8.19 -2.53 -2.01
CA CYS A 77 6.85 -2.28 -1.47
C CYS A 77 5.85 -3.39 -1.86
N GLU A 78 5.86 -3.84 -3.12
CA GLU A 78 4.99 -4.93 -3.59
C GLU A 78 5.27 -6.24 -2.83
N ARG A 79 6.54 -6.63 -2.68
CA ARG A 79 6.93 -7.82 -1.92
C ARG A 79 6.50 -7.74 -0.46
N ALA A 80 6.62 -6.57 0.16
CA ALA A 80 6.21 -6.39 1.54
C ALA A 80 4.68 -6.52 1.72
N ILE A 81 3.88 -6.08 0.74
CA ILE A 81 2.44 -6.31 0.72
C ILE A 81 2.14 -7.82 0.62
N GLU A 82 2.82 -8.54 -0.26
CA GLU A 82 2.66 -10.00 -0.40
C GLU A 82 3.02 -10.72 0.91
N ASP A 83 4.18 -10.42 1.50
CA ASP A 83 4.64 -11.04 2.76
C ASP A 83 3.68 -10.74 3.93
N ALA A 84 3.17 -9.50 4.05
CA ALA A 84 2.21 -9.13 5.08
C ALA A 84 0.87 -9.88 4.96
N ARG A 85 0.51 -10.28 3.74
CA ARG A 85 -0.72 -11.03 3.42
C ARG A 85 -0.56 -12.54 3.47
N LEU A 86 0.65 -13.06 3.65
CA LEU A 86 0.96 -14.49 3.81
C LEU A 86 1.21 -14.92 5.29
N PRO A 87 0.38 -14.60 6.29
CA PRO A 87 0.61 -15.05 7.66
C PRO A 87 0.35 -16.56 7.88
N GLY A 88 0.00 -17.34 6.83
CA GLY A 88 -0.45 -18.74 6.95
C GLY A 88 0.50 -19.85 6.47
N GLU A 89 1.54 -19.58 5.66
CA GLU A 89 2.33 -20.64 5.00
C GLU A 89 3.73 -20.89 5.59
N ARG A 90 4.18 -20.05 6.53
CA ARG A 90 5.50 -20.21 7.19
C ARG A 90 5.46 -20.96 8.54
N ALA A 91 4.33 -21.58 8.87
CA ALA A 91 4.17 -22.45 10.03
C ALA A 91 3.77 -23.88 9.62
N ASN A 92 4.66 -24.58 8.91
CA ASN A 92 4.71 -26.05 8.85
C ASN A 92 6.14 -26.52 8.63
#